data_AF-A0A2H1L8Z0-F1
#
_entry.id   AF-A0A2H1L8Z0-F1
#
_cell.length_a   1.000
_cell.length_b   1.000
_cell.length_c   1.000
_cell.angle_alpha   90.00
_cell.angle_beta   90.00
_cell.angle_gamma   90.00
#
_symmetry.space_group_name_H-M   'P 1'
#
loop_
_entity.id
_entity.type
_entity.pdbx_description
1 polymer ?
#
loop_
_entity_poly.entity_id
_entity_poly.type
_entity_poly.pdbx_seq_one_letter_code
_entity_poly.pdbx_strand_id
1 'polypeptide(L)'
;MPPVRNRAVATVVTPAHPAAAEIFDVLGGTLPVADEAALSVFSSVTGAVSSHLHYLAVVCSWAESQGVPRDDAERFLRGLFAGLSPAIADTDTPIAQVVGDHETPGGLNEQLRRSFFDEHGTASLEHALDDLHARVTRP
;
A
#
# COMPACT_ATOMS: atom_id res chain seq x y z
N MET A 1 -6.44 12.15 -3.09
CA MET A 1 -6.06 11.07 -2.15
C MET A 1 -5.36 11.65 -0.92
N PRO A 2 -5.56 11.12 0.30
CA PRO A 2 -4.94 11.67 1.51
C PRO A 2 -3.41 11.83 1.46
N PRO A 3 -2.61 10.88 0.90
CA PRO A 3 -1.16 11.08 0.77
C PRO A 3 -0.77 12.29 -0.07
N VAL A 4 -1.49 12.56 -1.17
CA VAL A 4 -1.29 13.77 -2.00
C VAL A 4 -1.63 15.04 -1.22
N ARG A 5 -2.76 15.04 -0.49
CA ARG A 5 -3.17 16.18 0.35
C ARG A 5 -2.13 16.49 1.43
N ASN A 6 -1.51 15.44 1.98
CA ASN A 6 -0.53 15.55 3.06
C ASN A 6 0.91 15.72 2.55
N ARG A 7 1.11 15.84 1.23
CA ARG A 7 2.44 15.95 0.61
C ARG A 7 3.38 14.79 0.98
N ALA A 8 2.80 13.61 1.17
CA ALA A 8 3.48 12.42 1.68
C ALA A 8 3.87 11.42 0.57
N VAL A 9 3.65 11.78 -0.69
CA VAL A 9 4.02 10.94 -1.84
C VAL A 9 4.38 11.83 -3.02
N ALA A 10 5.43 11.45 -3.76
CA ALA A 10 5.82 12.12 -4.98
C ALA A 10 4.81 11.87 -6.10
N THR A 11 4.64 12.85 -6.99
CA THR A 11 3.87 12.67 -8.21
C THR A 11 4.75 12.05 -9.28
N VAL A 12 4.31 10.92 -9.84
CA VAL A 12 5.02 10.24 -10.93
C VAL A 12 4.73 10.98 -12.23
N VAL A 13 5.77 11.30 -13.01
CA VAL A 13 5.66 12.06 -14.26
C VAL A 13 6.48 11.44 -15.39
N THR A 14 5.99 11.55 -16.62
CA THR A 14 6.75 11.26 -17.85
C THR A 14 6.23 12.12 -19.01
N PRO A 15 7.11 12.60 -19.93
CA PRO A 15 8.55 12.65 -19.76
C PRO A 15 8.94 13.61 -18.61
N ALA A 16 10.20 13.55 -18.18
CA ALA A 16 10.71 14.52 -17.20
C ALA A 16 10.56 15.96 -17.73
N HIS A 17 9.85 16.81 -16.99
CA HIS A 17 9.61 18.20 -17.40
C HIS A 17 9.85 19.17 -16.24
N PRO A 18 10.77 20.16 -16.37
CA PRO A 18 11.12 21.07 -15.28
C PRO A 18 9.93 21.82 -14.66
N ALA A 19 9.00 22.31 -15.49
CA ALA A 19 7.81 23.01 -14.97
C ALA A 19 6.87 22.07 -14.18
N ALA A 20 6.81 20.78 -14.53
CA ALA A 20 6.03 19.82 -13.76
C ALA A 20 6.71 19.54 -12.41
N ALA A 21 8.05 19.45 -12.41
CA ALA A 21 8.82 19.26 -11.19
C ALA A 21 8.62 20.43 -10.20
N GLU A 22 8.69 21.68 -10.69
CA GLU A 22 8.46 22.87 -9.85
C GLU A 22 7.08 22.86 -9.17
N ILE A 23 6.04 22.42 -9.90
CA ILE A 23 4.68 22.32 -9.37
C ILE A 23 4.55 21.19 -8.33
N PHE A 24 5.10 20.02 -8.60
CA PHE A 24 4.89 18.84 -7.75
C PHE A 24 5.86 18.76 -6.57
N ASP A 25 7.04 19.38 -6.66
CA ASP A 25 8.00 19.41 -5.55
C ASP A 25 7.43 20.13 -4.32
N VAL A 26 6.59 21.17 -4.51
CA VAL A 26 5.89 21.82 -3.40
C VAL A 26 4.69 21.01 -2.86
N LEU A 27 4.29 19.94 -3.55
CA LEU A 27 3.14 19.09 -3.23
C LEU A 27 3.51 17.68 -2.75
N GLY A 28 4.79 17.40 -2.48
CA GLY A 28 5.26 16.10 -1.99
C GLY A 28 6.38 15.48 -2.80
N GLY A 29 6.85 16.15 -3.86
CA GLY A 29 7.96 15.70 -4.67
C GLY A 29 7.53 15.27 -6.07
N THR A 30 8.53 15.08 -6.93
CA THR A 30 8.36 14.62 -8.29
C THR A 30 9.20 13.37 -8.51
N LEU A 31 8.60 12.33 -9.09
CA LEU A 31 9.29 11.12 -9.51
C LEU A 31 9.23 11.00 -11.04
N PRO A 32 10.25 11.47 -11.78
CA PRO A 32 10.32 11.25 -13.21
C PRO A 32 10.60 9.77 -13.51
N VAL A 33 9.86 9.19 -14.46
CA VAL A 33 10.08 7.83 -14.98
C VAL A 33 10.43 7.86 -16.46
N ALA A 34 11.01 6.76 -16.95
CA ALA A 34 11.60 6.70 -18.28
C ALA A 34 10.58 6.85 -19.41
N ASP A 35 9.38 6.29 -19.24
CA ASP A 35 8.36 6.19 -20.29
C ASP A 35 6.94 6.02 -19.72
N GLU A 36 5.95 6.03 -20.61
CA GLU A 36 4.54 5.81 -20.30
C GLU A 36 4.25 4.41 -19.73
N ALA A 37 5.09 3.42 -20.07
CA ALA A 37 4.94 2.06 -19.54
C ALA A 37 5.23 2.04 -18.04
N ALA A 38 6.31 2.69 -17.60
CA ALA A 38 6.62 2.86 -16.18
C ALA A 38 5.55 3.68 -15.44
N LEU A 39 5.04 4.76 -16.04
CA LEU A 39 3.95 5.55 -15.45
C LEU A 39 2.67 4.70 -15.28
N SER A 40 2.37 3.85 -16.26
CA SER A 40 1.22 2.93 -16.21
C SER A 40 1.34 1.94 -15.05
N VAL A 41 2.53 1.39 -14.78
CA VAL A 41 2.77 0.53 -13.61
C VAL A 41 2.47 1.27 -12.30
N PHE A 42 3.01 2.49 -12.13
CA PHE A 42 2.73 3.29 -10.94
C PHE A 42 1.24 3.63 -10.79
N SER A 43 0.57 3.91 -11.91
CA SER A 43 -0.88 4.15 -11.92
C SER A 43 -1.65 2.94 -11.43
N SER A 44 -1.31 1.72 -11.89
CA SER A 44 -1.93 0.47 -11.46
C SER A 44 -1.78 0.23 -9.96
N VAL A 45 -0.56 0.38 -9.40
CA VAL A 45 -0.32 0.10 -7.97
C VAL A 45 -1.05 1.06 -7.04
N THR A 46 -1.41 2.28 -7.49
CA THR A 46 -2.25 3.18 -6.69
C THR A 46 -3.65 2.60 -6.40
N GLY A 47 -4.11 1.65 -7.22
CA GLY A 47 -5.36 0.92 -7.01
C GLY A 47 -5.39 0.07 -5.73
N ALA A 48 -4.22 -0.24 -5.15
CA ALA A 48 -4.12 -1.06 -3.94
C ALA A 48 -4.60 -0.34 -2.66
N VAL A 49 -4.77 1.00 -2.68
CA VAL A 49 -5.08 1.80 -1.49
C VAL A 49 -6.37 1.36 -0.81
N SER A 50 -7.46 1.18 -1.57
CA SER A 50 -8.73 0.73 -0.99
C SER A 50 -8.67 -0.73 -0.54
N SER A 51 -7.92 -1.58 -1.24
CA SER A 51 -7.72 -2.98 -0.86
C SER A 51 -6.98 -3.10 0.47
N HIS A 52 -5.98 -2.26 0.71
CA HIS A 52 -5.29 -2.18 2.00
C HIS A 52 -6.25 -1.78 3.13
N LEU A 53 -7.10 -0.76 2.92
CA LEU A 53 -8.09 -0.37 3.92
C LEU A 53 -9.17 -1.44 4.12
N HIS A 54 -9.53 -2.17 3.07
CA HIS A 54 -10.48 -3.28 3.15
C HIS A 54 -9.91 -4.47 3.92
N TYR A 55 -8.61 -4.77 3.80
CA TYR A 55 -7.93 -5.76 4.65
C TYR A 55 -8.15 -5.45 6.14
N LEU A 56 -7.97 -4.20 6.56
CA LEU A 56 -8.26 -3.77 7.94
C LEU A 56 -9.74 -3.99 8.29
N ALA A 57 -10.66 -3.65 7.39
CA ALA A 57 -12.10 -3.83 7.59
C ALA A 57 -12.50 -5.30 7.76
N VAL A 58 -11.86 -6.21 7.02
CA VAL A 58 -12.05 -7.67 7.16
C VAL A 58 -11.58 -8.13 8.55
N VAL A 59 -10.40 -7.70 8.99
CA VAL A 59 -9.88 -8.04 10.33
C VAL A 59 -10.80 -7.50 11.45
N CYS A 60 -11.30 -6.26 11.32
CA CYS A 60 -12.29 -5.69 12.23
C CYS A 60 -13.57 -6.55 12.28
N SER A 61 -14.10 -6.93 11.12
CA SER A 61 -15.34 -7.72 11.01
C SER A 61 -15.16 -9.12 11.59
N TRP A 62 -13.96 -9.71 11.43
CA TRP A 62 -13.63 -10.98 12.06
C TRP A 62 -13.59 -10.85 13.59
N ALA A 63 -12.93 -9.83 14.14
CA ALA A 63 -12.92 -9.60 15.59
C ALA A 63 -14.33 -9.42 16.17
N GLU A 64 -15.21 -8.70 15.45
CA GLU A 64 -16.62 -8.56 15.81
C GLU A 64 -17.35 -9.91 15.83
N SER A 65 -17.09 -10.77 14.85
CA SER A 65 -17.65 -12.13 14.82
C SER A 65 -17.20 -13.00 16.01
N GLN A 66 -16.09 -12.65 16.65
CA GLN A 66 -15.57 -13.29 17.86
C GLN A 66 -16.12 -12.67 19.16
N GLY A 67 -17.06 -11.72 19.07
CA GLY A 67 -17.73 -11.09 20.22
C GLY A 67 -17.08 -9.80 20.71
N VAL A 68 -16.10 -9.24 20.00
CA VAL A 68 -15.56 -7.91 20.32
C VAL A 68 -16.54 -6.83 19.83
N PRO A 69 -16.91 -5.83 20.64
CA PRO A 69 -17.71 -4.71 20.15
C PRO A 69 -17.05 -4.03 18.94
N ARG A 70 -17.83 -3.76 17.87
CA ARG A 70 -17.31 -3.17 16.62
C ARG A 70 -16.50 -1.89 16.88
N ASP A 71 -17.00 -1.00 17.72
CA ASP A 71 -16.35 0.28 18.01
C ASP A 71 -14.98 0.08 18.69
N ASP A 72 -14.86 -0.92 19.56
CA ASP A 72 -13.60 -1.26 20.24
C ASP A 72 -12.61 -1.89 19.24
N ALA A 73 -13.09 -2.82 18.40
CA ALA A 73 -12.28 -3.44 17.35
C ALA A 73 -11.74 -2.39 16.36
N GLU A 74 -12.61 -1.49 15.88
CA GLU A 74 -12.21 -0.40 14.98
C GLU A 74 -11.22 0.55 15.63
N ARG A 75 -11.48 0.99 16.87
CA ARG A 75 -10.58 1.88 17.60
C ARG A 75 -9.19 1.25 17.77
N PHE A 76 -9.16 -0.01 18.21
CA PHE A 76 -7.91 -0.73 18.42
C PHE A 76 -7.13 -0.91 17.12
N LEU A 77 -7.77 -1.45 16.06
CA LEU A 77 -7.09 -1.75 14.80
C LEU A 77 -6.66 -0.48 14.06
N ARG A 78 -7.48 0.57 14.05
CA ARG A 78 -7.07 1.86 13.46
C ARG A 78 -5.83 2.43 14.16
N GLY A 79 -5.78 2.37 15.49
CA GLY A 79 -4.61 2.80 16.26
C GLY A 79 -3.37 1.95 15.98
N LEU A 80 -3.54 0.63 16.00
CA LEU A 80 -2.46 -0.34 15.74
C LEU A 80 -1.81 -0.10 14.38
N PHE A 81 -2.60 -0.05 13.31
CA PHE A 81 -2.08 0.10 11.95
C PHE A 81 -1.60 1.53 11.66
N ALA A 82 -2.23 2.56 12.23
CA ALA A 82 -1.70 3.94 12.12
C ALA A 82 -0.31 4.06 12.76
N GLY A 83 -0.04 3.31 13.83
CA GLY A 83 1.26 3.24 14.48
C GLY A 83 2.39 2.69 13.61
N LEU A 84 2.08 2.02 12.48
CA LEU A 84 3.07 1.52 11.53
C LEU A 84 3.60 2.60 10.57
N SER A 85 2.98 3.79 10.56
CA SER A 85 3.36 4.87 9.64
C SER A 85 4.86 5.23 9.66
N PRO A 86 5.56 5.28 10.81
CA PRO A 86 7.00 5.57 10.82
C PRO A 86 7.83 4.48 10.13
N ALA A 87 7.49 3.21 10.33
CA ALA A 87 8.20 2.08 9.71
C ALA A 87 7.95 2.02 8.18
N ILE A 88 6.77 2.43 7.73
CA ILE A 88 6.44 2.53 6.30
C ILE A 88 7.11 3.74 5.65
N ALA A 89 7.27 4.84 6.39
CA ALA A 89 7.90 6.06 5.91
C ALA A 89 9.44 5.98 5.90
N ASP A 90 10.03 4.99 6.58
CA ASP A 90 11.46 4.74 6.54
C ASP A 90 11.87 4.18 5.17
N THR A 91 12.54 5.01 4.39
CA THR A 91 13.07 4.65 3.06
C THR A 91 14.47 4.06 3.10
N ASP A 92 15.15 4.09 4.24
CA ASP A 92 16.49 3.54 4.40
C ASP A 92 16.45 2.02 4.64
N THR A 93 15.33 1.53 5.17
CA THR A 93 15.10 0.09 5.40
C THR A 93 14.30 -0.53 4.25
N PRO A 94 14.81 -1.60 3.59
CA PRO A 94 14.06 -2.31 2.57
C PRO A 94 12.74 -2.86 3.09
N ILE A 95 11.65 -2.77 2.31
CA ILE A 95 10.31 -3.19 2.75
C ILE A 95 10.25 -4.66 3.23
N ALA A 96 11.04 -5.55 2.62
CA ALA A 96 11.14 -6.95 3.04
C ALA A 96 11.72 -7.11 4.45
N GLN A 97 12.66 -6.23 4.83
CA GLN A 97 13.21 -6.19 6.18
C GLN A 97 12.19 -5.60 7.16
N VAL A 98 11.48 -4.53 6.78
CA VAL A 98 10.39 -3.97 7.60
C VAL A 98 9.35 -5.05 7.94
N VAL A 99 8.97 -5.90 6.98
CA VAL A 99 8.07 -7.05 7.25
C VAL A 99 8.68 -8.00 8.28
N GLY A 100 9.94 -8.39 8.11
CA GLY A 100 10.64 -9.28 9.04
C GLY A 100 10.78 -8.71 10.46
N ASP A 101 11.03 -7.41 10.59
CA ASP A 101 11.17 -6.73 11.88
C ASP A 101 9.87 -6.69 12.69
N HIS A 102 8.72 -6.90 12.03
CA HIS A 102 7.41 -7.01 12.68
C HIS A 102 7.00 -8.46 12.93
N GLU A 103 7.89 -9.42 12.72
CA GLU A 103 7.65 -10.84 12.94
C GLU A 103 8.54 -11.40 14.05
N THR A 104 7.98 -12.36 14.78
CA THR A 104 8.76 -13.23 15.66
C THR A 104 8.70 -14.65 15.11
N PRO A 105 9.75 -15.47 15.22
CA PRO A 105 9.70 -16.86 14.79
C PRO A 105 8.54 -17.63 15.44
N GLY A 106 7.65 -18.20 14.62
CA GLY A 106 6.42 -18.87 15.05
C GLY A 106 5.32 -17.92 15.54
N GLY A 107 5.47 -16.61 15.36
CA GLY A 107 4.53 -15.59 15.83
C GLY A 107 3.28 -15.44 14.97
N LEU A 108 2.30 -14.72 15.49
CA LEU A 108 1.00 -14.51 14.83
C LEU A 108 1.14 -13.81 13.47
N ASN A 109 2.01 -12.79 13.36
CA ASN A 109 2.22 -12.05 12.12
C ASN A 109 2.80 -12.95 11.02
N GLU A 110 3.84 -13.72 11.34
CA GLU A 110 4.47 -14.67 10.41
C GLU A 110 3.47 -15.74 9.94
N GLN A 111 2.72 -16.33 10.87
CA GLN A 111 1.74 -17.36 10.54
C GLN A 111 0.63 -16.81 9.64
N LEU A 112 0.02 -15.68 9.99
CA LEU A 112 -1.04 -15.08 9.19
C LEU A 112 -0.53 -14.69 7.80
N ARG A 113 0.65 -14.06 7.70
CA ARG A 113 1.24 -13.69 6.40
C ARG A 113 1.46 -14.93 5.54
N ARG A 114 2.06 -16.00 6.07
CA ARG A 114 2.32 -17.22 5.30
C ARG A 114 1.04 -17.93 4.86
N SER A 115 -0.01 -17.90 5.67
CA SER A 115 -1.28 -18.54 5.32
C SER A 115 -2.12 -17.71 4.35
N PHE A 116 -2.11 -16.39 4.46
CA PHE A 116 -2.90 -15.51 3.59
C PHE A 116 -2.19 -15.15 2.28
N PHE A 117 -0.90 -14.88 2.34
CA PHE A 117 -0.02 -14.67 1.18
C PHE A 117 0.77 -15.95 0.88
N ASP A 118 0.06 -17.07 0.76
CA ASP A 118 0.61 -18.27 0.15
C ASP A 118 0.74 -18.08 -1.38
N GLU A 119 1.09 -19.14 -2.11
CA GLU A 119 1.23 -19.08 -3.56
C GLU A 119 -0.06 -18.62 -4.24
N HIS A 120 -1.22 -19.10 -3.77
CA HIS A 120 -2.51 -18.76 -4.39
C HIS A 120 -2.96 -17.34 -4.07
N GLY A 121 -2.83 -16.91 -2.81
CA GLY A 121 -3.16 -15.55 -2.38
C GLY A 121 -2.27 -14.51 -3.06
N THR A 122 -0.98 -14.80 -3.20
CA THR A 122 -0.03 -13.95 -3.92
C THR A 122 -0.39 -13.86 -5.39
N ALA A 123 -0.58 -15.00 -6.06
CA ALA A 123 -0.97 -15.03 -7.47
C ALA A 123 -2.30 -14.30 -7.75
N SER A 124 -3.25 -14.37 -6.81
CA SER A 124 -4.53 -13.68 -6.94
C SER A 124 -4.37 -12.14 -6.91
N LEU A 125 -3.48 -11.63 -6.06
CA LEU A 125 -3.17 -10.20 -6.01
C LEU A 125 -2.43 -9.75 -7.28
N GLU A 126 -1.43 -10.52 -7.72
CA GLU A 126 -0.68 -10.25 -8.94
C GLU A 126 -1.60 -10.21 -10.16
N HIS A 127 -2.51 -11.17 -10.29
CA HIS A 127 -3.50 -11.19 -11.37
C HIS A 127 -4.41 -9.95 -11.37
N ALA A 128 -4.87 -9.53 -10.19
CA ALA A 128 -5.68 -8.32 -10.08
C ALA A 128 -4.89 -7.05 -10.46
N LEU A 129 -3.59 -6.99 -10.17
CA LEU A 129 -2.71 -5.90 -10.59
C LEU A 129 -2.47 -5.92 -12.10
N ASP A 130 -2.29 -7.11 -12.69
CA ASP A 130 -2.17 -7.28 -14.14
C ASP A 130 -3.42 -6.82 -14.88
N ASP A 131 -4.61 -7.14 -14.36
CA ASP A 131 -5.89 -6.66 -14.91
C ASP A 131 -6.00 -5.12 -14.87
N LEU A 132 -5.57 -4.51 -13.77
CA LEU A 132 -5.50 -3.05 -13.66
C LEU A 132 -4.48 -2.47 -14.64
N HIS A 133 -3.31 -3.10 -14.78
CA HIS A 133 -2.29 -2.70 -15.73
C HIS A 133 -2.81 -2.76 -17.17
N ALA A 134 -3.39 -3.89 -17.57
CA ALA A 134 -4.00 -4.07 -18.87
C ALA A 134 -5.14 -3.07 -19.14
N ARG A 135 -5.83 -2.59 -18.11
CA ARG A 135 -6.84 -1.53 -18.25
C ARG A 135 -6.22 -0.16 -18.53
N VAL A 136 -5.15 0.22 -17.83
CA VAL A 136 -4.53 1.56 -17.97
C VAL A 136 -3.62 1.67 -19.19
N THR A 137 -3.17 0.55 -19.75
CA THR A 137 -2.36 0.51 -20.99
C THR A 137 -3.21 0.34 -22.25
N ARG A 138 -4.54 0.25 -22.15
CA ARG A 138 -5.41 0.20 -23.35
C ARG A 138 -5.39 1.56 -24.07
N PRO A 139 -5.27 1.57 -25.40
CA PRO A 139 -5.36 2.79 -26.21
C PRO A 139 -6.76 3.42 -26.18
#